data_AF-A0A4Q5PJE9-F1
#
_entry.id   AF-A0A4Q5PJE9-F1
#
_cell.length_a   1.000
_cell.length_b   1.000
_cell.length_c   1.000
_cell.angle_alpha   90.00
_cell.angle_beta   90.00
_cell.angle_gamma   90.00
#
_symmetry.space_group_name_H-M   'P 1'
#
loop_
_entity.id
_entity.type
_entity.pdbx_description
1 polymer ?
#
loop_
_entity_poly.entity_id
_entity_poly.type
_entity_poly.pdbx_seq_one_letter_code
_entity_poly.pdbx_strand_id
1 'polypeptide(L)'
;MLRFVALLLVLANAGYYAWNEGLLAGAGGAGFAPPVQAEPQRLTQQIHPEAMKLLTPEDARQVESGSATSGSSPRIGGRETAPGECLQAGLFTDDQANALRNRLSAGFANHSWSLDSVVEPARWIIYMGRYANDDAVVKKRAELRQRGVSFEPLNNPGLEPGLSLGAFTAQSEAETALARIAMQGVRTARVLQERQEIRGQRLRLPSVDAALRTQLDGLKPQLAGKALQACR
;
A
#
# COMPACT_ATOMS: atom_id res chain seq x y z
N MET A 1 -58.30 -29.01 -10.82
CA MET A 1 -56.92 -28.79 -11.33
C MET A 1 -55.98 -28.17 -10.30
N LEU A 2 -56.37 -27.12 -9.56
CA LEU A 2 -55.52 -26.51 -8.52
C LEU A 2 -55.01 -27.46 -7.41
N ARG A 3 -55.82 -28.41 -6.97
CA ARG A 3 -55.42 -29.38 -5.93
C ARG A 3 -54.24 -30.26 -6.36
N PHE A 4 -54.20 -30.64 -7.63
CA PHE A 4 -53.12 -31.44 -8.17
C PHE A 4 -51.82 -30.62 -8.29
N VAL A 5 -51.94 -29.36 -8.72
CA VAL A 5 -50.81 -28.41 -8.76
C VAL A 5 -50.27 -28.13 -7.36
N ALA A 6 -51.14 -27.95 -6.37
CA ALA A 6 -50.73 -27.74 -4.97
C ALA A 6 -49.99 -28.97 -4.41
N LEU A 7 -50.50 -30.18 -4.68
CA LEU A 7 -49.81 -31.41 -4.28
C LEU A 7 -48.44 -31.55 -4.95
N LEU A 8 -48.34 -31.24 -6.24
CA LEU A 8 -47.06 -31.25 -6.96
C LEU A 8 -46.05 -30.26 -6.36
N LEU A 9 -46.50 -29.04 -6.03
CA LEU A 9 -45.65 -28.03 -5.40
C LEU A 9 -45.16 -28.48 -4.01
N VAL A 10 -46.04 -29.10 -3.21
CA VAL A 10 -45.65 -29.64 -1.90
C VAL A 10 -44.60 -30.75 -2.05
N LEU A 11 -44.79 -31.68 -2.99
CA LEU A 11 -43.82 -32.75 -3.25
C LEU A 11 -42.49 -32.20 -3.77
N ALA A 12 -42.52 -31.18 -4.64
CA ALA A 12 -41.31 -30.53 -5.12
C ALA A 12 -40.51 -29.84 -3.99
N ASN A 13 -41.20 -29.15 -3.09
CA ASN A 13 -40.57 -28.52 -1.93
C ASN A 13 -40.01 -29.56 -0.94
N ALA A 14 -40.75 -30.64 -0.69
CA ALA A 14 -40.27 -31.73 0.16
C ALA A 14 -39.04 -32.43 -0.43
N GLY A 15 -39.03 -32.64 -1.75
CA GLY A 15 -37.86 -33.16 -2.47
C GLY A 15 -36.65 -32.22 -2.39
N TYR A 16 -36.87 -30.91 -2.58
CA TYR A 16 -35.83 -29.90 -2.43
C TYR A 16 -35.26 -29.84 -1.01
N TYR A 17 -36.12 -29.89 0.01
CA TYR A 17 -35.71 -29.95 1.41
C TYR A 17 -34.85 -31.19 1.70
N ALA A 18 -35.29 -32.37 1.26
CA ALA A 18 -34.53 -33.61 1.43
C ALA A 18 -33.16 -33.57 0.72
N TRP A 19 -33.08 -32.90 -0.42
CA TRP A 19 -31.83 -32.66 -1.13
C TRP A 19 -30.89 -31.71 -0.37
N ASN A 20 -31.41 -30.61 0.18
CA ASN A 20 -30.61 -29.63 0.93
C ASN A 20 -30.07 -30.19 2.25
N GLU A 21 -30.86 -31.00 2.96
CA GLU A 21 -30.45 -31.69 4.19
C GLU A 21 -29.51 -32.89 3.94
N GLY A 22 -29.18 -33.20 2.69
CA GLY A 22 -28.28 -34.31 2.34
C GLY A 22 -28.86 -35.71 2.61
N LEU A 23 -30.16 -35.83 2.88
CA LEU A 23 -30.85 -37.11 3.10
C LEU A 23 -30.81 -38.02 1.86
N LEU A 24 -30.61 -37.43 0.68
CA LEU A 24 -30.46 -38.13 -0.60
C LEU A 24 -29.01 -38.53 -0.91
N ALA A 25 -28.03 -38.12 -0.09
CA ALA A 25 -26.60 -38.37 -0.35
C ALA A 25 -26.21 -39.86 -0.32
N GLY A 26 -26.97 -40.70 0.38
CA GLY A 26 -26.72 -42.14 0.47
C GLY A 26 -27.47 -43.01 -0.55
N ALA A 27 -28.46 -42.45 -1.26
CA ALA A 27 -29.43 -43.24 -2.03
C ALA A 27 -29.08 -43.46 -3.52
N GLY A 28 -27.96 -42.93 -4.00
CA GLY A 28 -27.45 -43.22 -5.33
C GLY A 28 -26.04 -42.67 -5.48
N GLY A 29 -25.09 -43.50 -5.90
CA GLY A 29 -23.67 -43.15 -6.06
C GLY A 29 -23.34 -42.05 -7.09
N ALA A 30 -24.32 -41.26 -7.52
CA ALA A 30 -24.15 -40.03 -8.26
C ALA A 30 -24.38 -38.88 -7.29
N GLY A 31 -23.35 -38.07 -7.01
CA GLY A 31 -23.32 -37.01 -5.99
C GLY A 31 -24.35 -35.89 -6.17
N PHE A 32 -25.64 -36.19 -6.00
CA PHE A 32 -26.74 -35.25 -5.88
C PHE A 32 -26.80 -34.68 -4.46
N ALA A 33 -25.70 -34.13 -3.97
CA ALA A 33 -25.67 -33.33 -2.74
C ALA A 33 -25.21 -31.92 -3.11
N PRO A 34 -25.77 -30.86 -2.49
CA PRO A 34 -25.23 -29.52 -2.63
C PRO A 34 -23.74 -29.53 -2.28
N PRO A 35 -22.86 -28.88 -3.06
CA PRO A 35 -21.46 -28.77 -2.69
C PRO A 35 -21.37 -28.03 -1.35
N VAL A 36 -20.90 -28.72 -0.32
CA VAL A 36 -20.64 -28.11 0.98
C VAL A 36 -19.58 -27.03 0.76
N GLN A 37 -19.97 -25.76 0.88
CA GLN A 37 -19.04 -24.64 0.96
C GLN A 37 -18.34 -24.67 2.32
N ALA A 38 -17.53 -25.70 2.54
CA ALA A 38 -16.50 -25.64 3.54
C ALA A 38 -15.36 -24.83 2.90
N GLU A 39 -14.89 -23.79 3.58
CA GLU A 39 -13.66 -23.08 3.22
C GLU A 39 -12.50 -23.60 4.10
N PRO A 40 -12.08 -24.88 3.99
CA PRO A 40 -11.02 -25.43 4.84
C PRO A 40 -9.68 -24.70 4.61
N GLN A 41 -9.53 -24.06 3.45
CA GLN A 41 -8.40 -23.19 3.11
C GLN A 41 -8.26 -21.99 4.05
N ARG A 42 -9.35 -21.55 4.73
CA ARG A 42 -9.27 -20.49 5.75
C ARG A 42 -8.51 -20.91 7.00
N LEU A 43 -8.54 -22.20 7.37
CA LEU A 43 -7.81 -22.72 8.53
C LEU A 43 -6.30 -22.71 8.28
N THR A 44 -5.88 -23.02 7.05
CA THR A 44 -4.47 -23.00 6.64
C THR A 44 -3.93 -21.60 6.32
N GLN A 45 -4.81 -20.62 6.09
CA GLN A 45 -4.45 -19.21 5.87
C GLN A 45 -4.57 -18.35 7.13
N GLN A 46 -4.66 -18.95 8.32
CA GLN A 46 -4.65 -18.17 9.56
C GLN A 46 -3.27 -17.56 9.77
N ILE A 47 -3.23 -16.24 9.91
CA ILE A 47 -2.01 -15.49 10.18
C ILE A 47 -1.79 -15.51 11.70
N HIS A 48 -0.71 -16.15 12.14
CA HIS A 48 -0.30 -16.30 13.55
C HIS A 48 -1.36 -16.89 14.51
N PRO A 49 -1.90 -18.10 14.25
CA PRO A 49 -2.81 -18.76 15.18
C PRO A 49 -2.21 -18.97 16.58
N GLU A 50 -0.89 -19.11 16.68
CA GLU A 50 -0.14 -19.25 17.92
C GLU A 50 -0.14 -18.00 18.81
N ALA A 51 -0.53 -16.83 18.29
CA ALA A 51 -0.67 -15.60 19.06
C ALA A 51 -2.00 -15.52 19.83
N MET A 52 -2.96 -16.42 19.53
CA MET A 52 -4.23 -16.49 20.25
C MET A 52 -4.13 -17.48 21.41
N LYS A 53 -4.27 -16.98 22.64
CA LYS A 53 -4.39 -17.81 23.85
C LYS A 53 -5.82 -17.80 24.33
N LEU A 54 -6.45 -18.98 24.40
CA LEU A 54 -7.76 -19.11 25.03
C LEU A 54 -7.59 -18.94 26.54
N LEU A 55 -8.30 -17.95 27.09
CA LEU A 55 -8.33 -17.70 28.52
C LEU A 55 -9.30 -18.68 29.18
N THR A 56 -8.89 -19.21 30.33
CA THR A 56 -9.80 -19.96 31.18
C THR A 56 -10.76 -19.00 31.91
N PRO A 57 -11.90 -19.49 32.44
CA PRO A 57 -12.81 -18.65 33.23
C PRO A 57 -12.14 -18.01 34.46
N GLU A 58 -11.08 -18.62 34.99
CA GLU A 58 -10.29 -18.09 36.11
C GLU A 58 -9.35 -16.96 35.65
N ASP A 59 -8.69 -17.13 34.49
CA ASP A 59 -7.89 -16.06 33.86
C ASP A 59 -8.77 -14.84 33.53
N ALA A 60 -10.00 -15.07 33.04
CA ALA A 60 -10.95 -14.02 32.71
C ALA A 60 -11.35 -13.19 33.96
N ARG A 61 -11.59 -13.86 35.09
CA ARG A 61 -11.91 -13.18 36.36
C ARG A 61 -10.74 -12.39 36.93
N GLN A 62 -9.50 -12.82 36.70
CA GLN A 62 -8.30 -12.05 37.08
C GLN A 62 -8.16 -10.76 36.25
N VAL A 63 -8.47 -10.80 34.96
CA VAL A 63 -8.48 -9.61 34.10
C VAL A 63 -9.60 -8.62 34.49
N GLU A 64 -10.79 -9.13 34.84
CA GLU A 64 -11.90 -8.31 35.32
C GLU A 64 -11.61 -7.69 36.70
N SER A 65 -11.00 -8.45 37.62
CA SER A 65 -10.66 -7.97 38.97
C SER A 65 -9.52 -6.95 38.98
N GLY A 66 -8.63 -6.98 37.98
CA GLY A 66 -7.60 -5.96 37.76
C GLY A 66 -8.11 -4.64 37.16
N SER A 67 -9.37 -4.59 36.73
CA SER A 67 -9.94 -3.45 35.99
C SER A 67 -10.76 -2.48 36.86
N ALA A 68 -10.93 -2.75 38.17
CA ALA A 68 -11.73 -1.91 39.06
C ALA A 68 -10.99 -0.68 39.65
N THR A 69 -9.70 -0.50 39.34
CA THR A 69 -8.95 0.71 39.75
C THR A 69 -8.11 1.26 38.61
N SER A 70 -8.76 1.78 37.56
CA SER A 70 -8.31 2.91 36.73
C SER A 70 -9.16 3.01 35.47
N GLY A 71 -9.92 4.09 35.34
CA GLY A 71 -10.31 4.60 34.03
C GLY A 71 -9.06 5.09 33.30
N SER A 72 -8.34 4.18 32.67
CA SER A 72 -7.39 4.46 31.61
C SER A 72 -7.09 3.16 30.87
N SER A 73 -7.31 3.18 29.56
CA SER A 73 -7.15 2.08 28.62
C SER A 73 -5.88 1.26 28.89
N PRO A 74 -5.92 -0.09 28.87
CA PRO A 74 -4.73 -0.90 29.11
C PRO A 74 -3.80 -0.79 27.90
N ARG A 75 -2.76 0.05 28.04
CA ARG A 75 -1.55 -0.07 27.24
C ARG A 75 -0.92 -1.41 27.59
N ILE A 76 -0.82 -2.28 26.60
CA ILE A 76 0.01 -3.48 26.64
C ILE A 76 1.39 -3.07 27.17
N GLY A 77 1.81 -3.71 28.25
CA GLY A 77 3.16 -3.63 28.80
C GLY A 77 4.17 -4.24 27.82
N GLY A 78 4.40 -3.57 26.70
CA GLY A 78 5.74 -3.44 26.17
C GLY A 78 6.49 -2.55 27.13
N ARG A 79 7.73 -2.91 27.46
CA ARG A 79 8.71 -2.01 28.06
C ARG A 79 8.48 -0.60 27.51
N GLU A 80 8.28 0.37 28.40
CA GLU A 80 8.12 1.78 28.06
C GLU A 80 9.43 2.28 27.44
N THR A 81 9.66 1.89 26.20
CA THR A 81 10.45 2.65 25.26
C THR A 81 9.48 3.68 24.75
N ALA A 82 9.83 4.97 24.91
CA ALA A 82 9.11 6.11 24.34
C ALA A 82 8.59 5.78 22.93
N PRO A 83 7.43 6.32 22.49
CA PRO A 83 6.89 6.05 21.17
C PRO A 83 7.97 6.28 20.12
N GLY A 84 8.56 5.18 19.64
CA GLY A 84 9.69 5.26 18.75
C GLY A 84 9.20 5.80 17.44
N GLU A 85 9.83 6.86 16.94
CA GLU A 85 9.45 7.41 15.65
C GLU A 85 9.89 6.44 14.55
N CYS A 86 9.00 6.15 13.60
CA CYS A 86 9.38 5.39 12.42
C CYS A 86 10.26 6.28 11.54
N LEU A 87 11.48 5.84 11.26
CA LEU A 87 12.41 6.53 10.37
C LEU A 87 12.70 5.71 9.13
N GLN A 88 12.91 6.38 8.01
CA GLN A 88 13.33 5.79 6.75
C GLN A 88 14.42 6.61 6.07
N ALA A 89 15.30 5.95 5.31
CA ALA A 89 16.29 6.59 4.46
C ALA A 89 16.43 5.82 3.14
N GLY A 90 16.69 6.53 2.04
CA GLY A 90 16.91 5.92 0.73
C GLY A 90 16.56 6.86 -0.41
N LEU A 91 16.63 6.44 -1.68
CA LEU A 91 17.02 5.11 -2.18
C LEU A 91 18.54 4.87 -2.12
N PHE A 92 18.92 3.67 -1.71
CA PHE A 92 20.29 3.16 -1.76
C PHE A 92 20.47 2.27 -2.99
N THR A 93 21.64 2.36 -3.63
CA THR A 93 22.05 1.38 -4.64
C THR A 93 22.31 0.02 -4.00
N ASP A 94 22.41 -1.04 -4.79
CA ASP A 94 22.66 -2.40 -4.25
C ASP A 94 23.97 -2.48 -3.45
N ASP A 95 25.05 -1.82 -3.91
CA ASP A 95 26.31 -1.76 -3.19
C ASP A 95 26.19 -1.04 -1.84
N GLN A 96 25.48 0.09 -1.82
CA GLN A 96 25.22 0.86 -0.60
C GLN A 96 24.34 0.06 0.38
N ALA A 97 23.30 -0.60 -0.14
CA ALA A 97 22.40 -1.41 0.66
C ALA A 97 23.11 -2.62 1.27
N ASN A 98 24.03 -3.27 0.55
CA ASN A 98 24.84 -4.37 1.06
C ASN A 98 25.82 -3.91 2.15
N ALA A 99 26.49 -2.77 1.95
CA ALA A 99 27.35 -2.19 2.97
C ALA A 99 26.57 -1.82 4.24
N LEU A 100 25.38 -1.23 4.07
CA LEU A 100 24.48 -0.87 5.15
C LEU A 100 23.94 -2.10 5.89
N ARG A 101 23.54 -3.14 5.17
CA ARG A 101 23.11 -4.43 5.72
C ARG A 101 24.18 -5.07 6.60
N ASN A 102 25.43 -5.11 6.13
CA ASN A 102 26.55 -5.64 6.90
C ASN A 102 26.83 -4.84 8.17
N ARG A 103 26.69 -3.50 8.11
CA ARG A 103 26.90 -2.65 9.28
C ARG A 103 25.77 -2.77 10.30
N LEU A 104 24.53 -2.87 9.83
CA LEU A 104 23.34 -3.03 10.65
C LEU A 104 23.33 -4.39 11.34
N SER A 105 23.60 -5.49 10.62
CA SER A 105 23.63 -6.83 11.21
C SER A 105 24.69 -7.02 12.30
N ALA A 106 25.78 -6.27 12.25
CA ALA A 106 26.84 -6.32 13.26
C ALA A 106 26.53 -5.53 14.55
N GLY A 107 25.60 -4.58 14.52
CA GLY A 107 25.37 -3.64 15.63
C GLY A 107 23.91 -3.46 16.07
N PHE A 108 22.96 -3.95 15.29
CA PHE A 108 21.52 -3.74 15.49
C PHE A 108 20.78 -5.06 15.53
N ALA A 109 19.71 -5.13 16.31
CA ALA A 109 18.85 -6.30 16.33
C ALA A 109 18.12 -6.46 14.99
N ASN A 110 18.01 -7.68 14.47
CA ASN A 110 17.44 -7.93 13.13
C ASN A 110 15.97 -7.47 12.96
N HIS A 111 15.25 -7.24 14.06
CA HIS A 111 13.85 -6.77 14.03
C HIS A 111 13.72 -5.25 14.15
N SER A 112 14.81 -4.51 14.41
CA SER A 112 14.77 -3.04 14.56
C SER A 112 15.00 -2.29 13.25
N TRP A 113 15.24 -3.00 12.15
CA TRP A 113 15.44 -2.43 10.83
C TRP A 113 15.01 -3.40 9.73
N SER A 114 14.62 -2.86 8.57
CA SER A 114 14.42 -3.61 7.33
C SER A 114 15.00 -2.83 6.15
N LEU A 115 15.39 -3.56 5.10
CA LEU A 115 15.78 -3.00 3.82
C LEU A 115 14.76 -3.46 2.79
N ASP A 116 13.85 -2.56 2.44
CA ASP A 116 12.74 -2.84 1.54
C ASP A 116 13.16 -2.45 0.12
N SER A 117 12.95 -3.36 -0.85
CA SER A 117 13.16 -3.03 -2.27
C SER A 117 12.09 -2.07 -2.74
N VAL A 118 12.50 -0.87 -3.18
CA VAL A 118 11.60 0.18 -3.65
C VAL A 118 11.95 0.53 -5.08
N VAL A 119 10.93 0.58 -5.93
CA VAL A 119 11.03 1.07 -7.29
C VAL A 119 10.34 2.42 -7.35
N GLU A 120 11.10 3.47 -7.64
CA GLU A 120 10.53 4.75 -8.03
C GLU A 120 10.25 4.71 -9.53
N PRO A 121 8.98 4.74 -9.96
CA PRO A 121 8.64 4.64 -11.37
C PRO A 121 9.18 5.84 -12.14
N ALA A 122 9.43 5.61 -13.43
CA ALA A 122 9.69 6.69 -14.36
C ALA A 122 8.56 7.73 -14.29
N ARG A 123 8.90 9.00 -14.42
CA ARG A 123 7.95 10.10 -14.48
C ARG A 123 8.06 10.75 -15.86
N TRP A 124 7.06 10.51 -16.68
CA TRP A 124 6.86 11.12 -17.98
C TRP A 124 5.92 12.30 -17.83
N ILE A 125 6.27 13.44 -18.41
CA ILE A 125 5.44 14.64 -18.38
C ILE A 125 5.10 15.09 -19.79
N ILE A 126 3.94 15.71 -19.93
CA ILE A 126 3.60 16.44 -21.15
C ILE A 126 4.09 17.87 -20.96
N TYR A 127 5.29 18.13 -21.44
CA TYR A 127 5.98 19.39 -21.27
C TYR A 127 5.59 20.42 -22.34
N MET A 128 5.30 21.64 -21.92
CA MET A 128 5.06 22.80 -22.77
C MET A 128 5.91 23.98 -22.28
N GLY A 129 6.90 24.37 -23.07
CA GLY A 129 7.94 25.35 -22.71
C GLY A 129 9.12 25.28 -23.70
N ARG A 130 10.25 25.96 -23.57
CA ARG A 130 10.87 26.78 -22.52
C ARG A 130 10.54 28.25 -22.79
N TYR A 131 9.79 28.89 -21.90
CA TYR A 131 9.31 30.26 -22.10
C TYR A 131 10.38 31.28 -21.79
N ALA A 132 10.25 32.48 -22.37
CA ALA A 132 11.21 33.57 -22.18
C ALA A 132 11.17 34.17 -20.76
N ASN A 133 9.99 34.21 -20.14
CA ASN A 133 9.77 34.80 -18.82
C ASN A 133 8.50 34.24 -18.16
N ASP A 134 8.29 34.54 -16.88
CA ASP A 134 7.13 34.08 -16.10
C ASP A 134 5.81 34.69 -16.59
N ASP A 135 5.83 35.91 -17.15
CA ASP A 135 4.64 36.54 -17.74
C ASP A 135 4.07 35.71 -18.90
N ALA A 136 4.94 35.13 -19.73
CA ALA A 136 4.55 34.22 -20.79
C ALA A 136 3.90 32.94 -20.22
N VAL A 137 4.43 32.42 -19.11
CA VAL A 137 3.86 31.27 -18.39
C VAL A 137 2.47 31.61 -17.85
N VAL A 138 2.28 32.80 -17.25
CA VAL A 138 0.99 33.25 -16.71
C VAL A 138 -0.05 33.39 -17.82
N LYS A 139 0.31 34.00 -18.96
CA LYS A 139 -0.58 34.09 -20.13
C LYS A 139 -0.98 32.71 -20.65
N LYS A 140 0.00 31.80 -20.80
CA LYS A 140 -0.28 30.42 -21.25
C LYS A 140 -1.13 29.64 -20.27
N ARG A 141 -0.94 29.85 -18.97
CA ARG A 141 -1.79 29.29 -17.93
C ARG A 141 -3.25 29.75 -18.09
N ALA A 142 -3.48 31.01 -18.38
CA ALA A 142 -4.83 31.53 -18.64
C ALA A 142 -5.46 30.91 -19.90
N GLU A 143 -4.70 30.78 -20.98
CA GLU A 143 -5.15 30.11 -22.21
C GLU A 143 -5.51 28.63 -21.96
N LEU A 144 -4.68 27.88 -21.22
CA LEU A 144 -4.93 26.47 -20.90
C LEU A 144 -6.20 26.30 -20.05
N ARG A 145 -6.45 27.21 -19.09
CA ARG A 145 -7.70 27.21 -18.32
C ARG A 145 -8.93 27.45 -19.19
N GLN A 146 -8.86 28.37 -20.15
CA GLN A 146 -9.96 28.62 -21.09
C GLN A 146 -10.26 27.40 -21.97
N ARG A 147 -9.25 26.58 -22.27
CA ARG A 147 -9.38 25.33 -23.01
C ARG A 147 -9.78 24.13 -22.15
N GLY A 148 -9.91 24.30 -20.84
CA GLY A 148 -10.21 23.22 -19.90
C GLY A 148 -9.07 22.19 -19.75
N VAL A 149 -7.83 22.58 -20.03
CA VAL A 149 -6.65 21.70 -19.94
C VAL A 149 -5.97 21.89 -18.58
N SER A 150 -5.79 20.80 -17.85
CA SER A 150 -5.06 20.78 -16.57
C SER A 150 -3.57 21.06 -16.78
N PHE A 151 -2.95 21.75 -15.83
CA PHE A 151 -1.52 21.99 -15.82
C PHE A 151 -0.98 21.96 -14.39
N GLU A 152 0.30 21.62 -14.25
CA GLU A 152 1.06 21.53 -13.01
C GLU A 152 2.37 22.33 -13.16
N PRO A 153 2.87 22.99 -12.10
CA PRO A 153 4.23 23.52 -12.09
C PRO A 153 5.26 22.40 -12.29
N LEU A 154 6.42 22.76 -12.83
CA LEU A 154 7.55 21.84 -12.92
C LEU A 154 8.30 21.85 -11.60
N ASN A 155 8.80 20.69 -11.19
CA ASN A 155 9.66 20.58 -10.01
C ASN A 155 11.15 20.53 -10.40
N ASN A 156 11.46 20.54 -11.70
CA ASN A 156 12.81 20.43 -12.23
C ASN A 156 13.30 21.80 -12.77
N PRO A 157 14.33 22.41 -12.15
CA PRO A 157 14.82 23.74 -12.54
C PRO A 157 15.42 23.78 -13.96
N GLY A 158 15.84 22.64 -14.52
CA GLY A 158 16.36 22.59 -15.90
C GLY A 158 15.29 22.75 -16.99
N LEU A 159 14.00 22.63 -16.64
CA LEU A 159 12.86 22.73 -17.54
C LEU A 159 12.05 24.02 -17.35
N GLU A 160 12.35 24.77 -16.30
CA GLU A 160 11.77 26.09 -16.03
C GLU A 160 12.42 27.17 -16.92
N PRO A 161 11.66 28.19 -17.36
CA PRO A 161 10.23 28.42 -17.16
C PRO A 161 9.40 27.57 -18.13
N GLY A 162 8.48 26.75 -17.59
CA GLY A 162 7.66 25.81 -18.36
C GLY A 162 6.38 25.40 -17.65
N LEU A 163 5.56 24.60 -18.33
CA LEU A 163 4.32 24.04 -17.80
C LEU A 163 4.30 22.53 -18.08
N SER A 164 3.86 21.74 -17.11
CA SER A 164 3.48 20.35 -17.33
C SER A 164 1.96 20.27 -17.53
N LEU A 165 1.48 19.54 -18.53
CA LEU A 165 0.06 19.29 -18.77
C LEU A 165 -0.43 17.95 -18.19
N GLY A 166 0.44 17.28 -17.44
CA GLY A 166 0.16 15.99 -16.79
C GLY A 166 1.43 15.17 -16.60
N ALA A 167 1.40 14.29 -15.61
CA ALA A 167 2.47 13.36 -15.30
C ALA A 167 1.96 11.91 -15.36
N PHE A 168 2.77 11.01 -15.89
CA PHE A 168 2.46 9.62 -16.19
C PHE A 168 3.63 8.72 -15.81
N THR A 169 3.34 7.47 -15.51
CA THR A 169 4.37 6.46 -15.19
C THR A 169 4.88 5.73 -16.42
N ALA A 170 4.13 5.76 -17.52
CA ALA A 170 4.50 5.13 -18.79
C ALA A 170 4.55 6.14 -19.95
N GLN A 171 5.45 5.93 -20.90
CA GLN A 171 5.57 6.79 -22.09
C GLN A 171 4.31 6.74 -22.96
N SER A 172 3.75 5.55 -23.17
CA SER A 172 2.56 5.34 -24.01
C SER A 172 1.31 6.05 -23.46
N GLU A 173 1.17 6.10 -22.13
CA GLU A 173 0.10 6.85 -21.47
C GLU A 173 0.23 8.35 -21.71
N ALA A 174 1.46 8.87 -21.61
CA ALA A 174 1.75 10.27 -21.88
C ALA A 174 1.48 10.64 -23.35
N GLU A 175 1.85 9.77 -24.30
CA GLU A 175 1.59 9.97 -25.72
C GLU A 175 0.09 9.96 -26.04
N THR A 176 -0.67 9.03 -25.44
CA THR A 176 -2.13 8.97 -25.58
C THR A 176 -2.81 10.21 -25.00
N ALA A 177 -2.35 10.68 -23.84
CA ALA A 177 -2.83 11.92 -23.24
C ALA A 177 -2.46 13.16 -24.08
N LEU A 178 -1.26 13.20 -24.67
CA LEU A 178 -0.86 14.27 -25.58
C LEU A 178 -1.78 14.34 -26.79
N ALA A 179 -2.14 13.20 -27.40
CA ALA A 179 -3.07 13.16 -28.52
C ALA A 179 -4.45 13.75 -28.16
N ARG A 180 -4.97 13.46 -26.94
CA ARG A 180 -6.22 14.06 -26.45
C ARG A 180 -6.12 15.57 -26.25
N ILE A 181 -5.02 16.04 -25.67
CA ILE A 181 -4.76 17.46 -25.44
C ILE A 181 -4.58 18.20 -26.79
N ALA A 182 -3.98 17.55 -27.79
CA ALA A 182 -3.84 18.09 -29.13
C ALA A 182 -5.21 18.31 -29.81
N MET A 183 -6.18 17.42 -29.58
CA MET A 183 -7.57 17.61 -30.05
C MET A 183 -8.28 18.78 -29.36
N GLN A 184 -7.89 19.14 -28.14
CA GLN A 184 -8.39 20.32 -27.41
C GLN A 184 -7.75 21.64 -27.90
N GLY A 185 -6.80 21.56 -28.85
CA GLY A 185 -6.19 22.72 -29.51
C GLY A 185 -4.79 23.08 -29.00
N VAL A 186 -4.19 22.28 -28.13
CA VAL A 186 -2.82 22.53 -27.61
C VAL A 186 -1.80 21.69 -28.39
N ARG A 187 -1.08 22.33 -29.31
CA ARG A 187 -0.11 21.64 -30.20
C ARG A 187 1.37 21.88 -29.84
N THR A 188 1.64 22.75 -28.89
CA THR A 188 3.01 23.13 -28.49
C THR A 188 3.59 22.25 -27.38
N ALA A 189 2.90 21.19 -26.99
CA ALA A 189 3.32 20.27 -25.93
C ALA A 189 4.04 19.04 -26.50
N ARG A 190 4.98 18.50 -25.75
CA ARG A 190 5.77 17.30 -26.09
C ARG A 190 5.92 16.37 -24.90
N VAL A 191 6.00 15.08 -25.15
CA VAL A 191 6.30 14.10 -24.09
C VAL A 191 7.80 14.18 -23.76
N LEU A 192 8.12 14.27 -22.47
CA LEU A 192 9.49 14.29 -21.97
C LEU A 192 9.59 13.46 -20.70
N GLN A 193 10.68 12.71 -20.56
CA GLN A 193 10.97 11.98 -19.33
C GLN A 193 11.58 12.94 -18.31
N GLU A 194 10.83 13.30 -17.28
CA GLU A 194 11.30 14.17 -16.19
C GLU A 194 12.24 13.40 -15.25
N ARG A 195 11.89 12.15 -14.95
CA ARG A 195 12.67 11.27 -14.09
C ARG A 195 12.68 9.85 -14.66
N GLN A 196 13.85 9.21 -14.66
CA GLN A 196 13.97 7.80 -15.01
C GLN A 196 13.45 6.89 -13.90
N GLU A 197 13.12 5.66 -14.25
CA GLU A 197 12.84 4.65 -13.23
C GLU A 197 14.12 4.37 -12.44
N ILE A 198 14.04 4.47 -11.12
CA ILE A 198 15.16 4.19 -10.23
C ILE A 198 14.74 3.06 -9.33
N ARG A 199 15.57 2.02 -9.29
CA ARG A 199 15.42 0.89 -8.37
C ARG A 199 16.47 1.00 -7.30
N GLY A 200 16.09 0.67 -6.07
CA GLY A 200 17.02 0.65 -4.96
C GLY A 200 16.37 0.07 -3.72
N GLN A 201 17.08 0.19 -2.61
CA GLN A 201 16.59 -0.26 -1.32
C GLN A 201 16.36 0.94 -0.41
N ARG A 202 15.32 0.84 0.42
CA ARG A 202 15.01 1.83 1.45
C ARG A 202 15.21 1.20 2.82
N LEU A 203 16.05 1.82 3.63
CA LEU A 203 16.18 1.47 5.04
C LEU A 203 14.94 1.97 5.76
N ARG A 204 14.26 1.07 6.47
CA ARG A 204 13.14 1.40 7.36
C ARG A 204 13.47 0.95 8.77
N LEU A 205 13.26 1.84 9.73
CA LEU A 205 13.40 1.59 11.15
C LEU A 205 12.03 1.81 11.78
N PRO A 206 11.27 0.74 12.11
CA PRO A 206 9.87 0.85 12.50
C PRO A 206 9.67 1.59 13.83
N SER A 207 10.65 1.53 14.74
CA SER A 207 10.61 2.17 16.04
C SER A 207 12.00 2.62 16.44
N VAL A 208 12.24 3.94 16.44
CA VAL A 208 13.52 4.53 16.87
C VAL A 208 13.38 5.17 18.24
N ASP A 209 13.98 4.53 19.24
CA ASP A 209 14.12 5.08 20.59
C ASP A 209 15.39 5.95 20.73
N ALA A 210 15.58 6.58 21.89
CA ALA A 210 16.73 7.44 22.15
C ALA A 210 18.09 6.69 22.09
N ALA A 211 18.11 5.41 22.45
CA ALA A 211 19.31 4.59 22.40
C ALA A 211 19.68 4.24 20.95
N LEU A 212 18.69 3.84 20.15
CA LEU A 212 18.81 3.55 18.74
C LEU A 212 19.19 4.81 17.94
N ARG A 213 18.67 5.98 18.32
CA ARG A 213 19.05 7.26 17.70
C ARG A 213 20.54 7.54 17.85
N THR A 214 21.10 7.29 19.04
CA THR A 214 22.55 7.43 19.27
C THR A 214 23.36 6.45 18.41
N GLN A 215 22.86 5.22 18.23
CA GLN A 215 23.49 4.24 17.34
C GLN A 215 23.39 4.64 15.86
N LEU A 216 22.29 5.28 15.44
CA LEU A 216 22.09 5.79 14.09
C LEU A 216 23.06 6.92 13.73
N ASP A 217 23.49 7.72 14.70
CA ASP A 217 24.54 8.73 14.47
C ASP A 217 25.85 8.10 13.98
N GLY A 218 26.18 6.89 14.45
CA GLY A 218 27.32 6.10 13.97
C GLY A 218 27.16 5.52 12.57
N LEU A 219 25.93 5.50 12.03
CA LEU A 219 25.60 5.04 10.67
C LEU A 219 25.58 6.15 9.62
N LYS A 220 25.71 7.43 10.02
CA LYS A 220 25.78 8.57 9.10
C LYS A 220 26.76 8.41 7.92
N PRO A 221 27.98 7.85 8.08
CA PRO A 221 28.87 7.64 6.94
C PRO A 221 28.30 6.67 5.91
N GLN A 222 27.61 5.61 6.36
CA GLN A 222 27.02 4.58 5.50
C GLN A 222 25.71 5.03 4.86
N LEU A 223 25.03 6.03 5.42
CA LEU A 223 23.84 6.64 4.82
C LEU A 223 24.16 7.46 3.56
N ALA A 224 25.43 7.64 3.17
CA ALA A 224 25.83 8.29 1.92
C ALA A 224 25.14 9.65 1.67
N GLY A 225 24.96 10.44 2.72
CA GLY A 225 24.28 11.73 2.69
C GLY A 225 22.75 11.69 2.57
N LYS A 226 22.12 10.50 2.60
CA LYS A 226 20.66 10.34 2.65
C LYS A 226 20.18 10.59 4.08
N ALA A 227 19.35 11.62 4.26
CA ALA A 227 18.79 11.96 5.56
C ALA A 227 17.76 10.91 5.99
N LEU A 228 17.73 10.62 7.29
CA LEU A 228 16.64 9.88 7.92
C LEU A 228 15.42 10.80 8.00
N GLN A 229 14.30 10.34 7.48
CA GLN A 229 13.02 11.06 7.46
C GLN A 229 11.97 10.23 8.19
N ALA A 230 10.98 10.89 8.78
CA ALA A 230 9.83 10.18 9.34
C ALA A 230 9.14 9.35 8.25
N CYS A 231 8.72 8.14 8.59
CA CYS A 231 7.85 7.34 7.73
C CYS A 231 6.56 8.12 7.46
N ARG A 232 6.14 8.17 6.19
CA ARG A 232 4.91 8.83 5.74
C ARG A 232 3.97 7.80 5.14
#